data_AF-A0A1I1MJM9-F1
#
_entry.id   AF-A0A1I1MJM9-F1
#
_cell.length_a   1.000
_cell.length_b   1.000
_cell.length_c   1.000
_cell.angle_alpha   90.00
_cell.angle_beta   90.00
_cell.angle_gamma   90.00
#
_symmetry.space_group_name_H-M   'P 1'
#
loop_
_entity.id
_entity.type
_entity.pdbx_description
1 polymer ?
#
loop_
_entity_poly.entity_id
_entity_poly.type
_entity_poly.pdbx_seq_one_letter_code
_entity_poly.pdbx_strand_id
1 'polypeptide(L)'
;MTKFTKAGLVAAFFLATVFTYALDGKGDFILNIKTGNGKVMSFTLDTVENSSFSIFDENHNLLYAGESAANKLEVSKTISLESFPAGTYVLEVKANDKVSKHEIKVAAKKVKAVKLEETVNHSPSFRR
;
A
#
# COMPACT_ATOMS: atom_id res chain seq x y z
N MET A 1 -4.03 33.58 -34.42
CA MET A 1 -3.11 32.87 -33.51
C MET A 1 -3.92 32.23 -32.40
N THR A 2 -4.09 30.92 -32.42
CA THR A 2 -4.87 30.17 -31.43
C THR A 2 -3.99 29.80 -30.23
N LYS A 3 -4.47 30.11 -29.03
CA LYS A 3 -3.73 29.92 -27.78
C LYS A 3 -3.80 28.44 -27.37
N PHE A 4 -2.66 27.75 -27.39
CA PHE A 4 -2.53 26.42 -26.80
C PHE A 4 -2.69 26.52 -25.28
N THR A 5 -3.80 26.01 -24.75
CA THR A 5 -4.02 25.90 -23.32
C THR A 5 -3.05 24.86 -22.73
N LYS A 6 -2.23 25.31 -21.78
CA LYS A 6 -1.33 24.45 -20.98
C LYS A 6 -2.15 23.60 -20.00
N ALA A 7 -2.88 22.60 -20.50
CA ALA A 7 -3.44 21.56 -19.65
C ALA A 7 -2.33 20.53 -19.35
N GLY A 8 -1.56 20.79 -18.29
CA GLY A 8 -0.57 19.85 -17.81
C GLY A 8 -1.25 18.61 -17.25
N LEU A 9 -1.21 17.50 -17.98
CA LEU A 9 -1.69 16.20 -17.54
C LEU A 9 -0.78 15.70 -16.41
N VAL A 10 -1.18 15.90 -15.15
CA VAL A 10 -0.53 15.26 -14.01
C VAL A 10 -1.08 13.85 -13.88
N ALA A 11 -0.47 12.91 -14.60
CA ALA A 11 -0.73 11.49 -14.38
C ALA A 11 -0.12 11.08 -13.03
N ALA A 12 -0.96 10.94 -12.01
CA ALA A 12 -0.57 10.33 -10.75
C ALA A 12 -0.39 8.82 -10.97
N PHE A 13 0.81 8.41 -11.36
CA PHE A 13 1.17 6.99 -11.41
C PHE A 13 1.25 6.46 -9.98
N PHE A 14 0.22 5.73 -9.56
CA PHE A 14 0.31 4.87 -8.39
C PHE A 14 1.26 3.71 -8.75
N LEU A 15 2.54 3.86 -8.40
CA LEU A 15 3.54 2.80 -8.50
C LEU A 15 3.15 1.65 -7.57
N ALA A 16 2.47 0.63 -8.12
CA ALA A 16 2.22 -0.59 -7.40
C ALA A 16 3.47 -1.48 -7.46
N THR A 17 4.01 -1.84 -6.30
CA THR A 17 5.10 -2.83 -6.21
C THR A 17 4.49 -4.21 -6.02
N VAL A 18 4.99 -5.19 -6.78
CA VAL A 18 4.55 -6.59 -6.71
C VAL A 18 5.69 -7.44 -6.17
N PHE A 19 5.44 -8.19 -5.10
CA PHE A 19 6.40 -9.14 -4.54
C PHE A 19 5.81 -10.54 -4.60
N THR A 20 6.65 -11.52 -4.96
CA THR A 20 6.27 -12.93 -4.94
C THR A 20 7.27 -13.70 -4.10
N TYR A 21 6.77 -14.37 -3.08
CA TYR A 21 7.55 -15.29 -2.26
C TYR A 21 7.09 -16.71 -2.56
N ALA A 22 8.06 -17.59 -2.79
CA ALA A 22 7.92 -19.03 -2.75
C ALA A 22 8.95 -19.52 -1.71
N LEU A 23 8.55 -20.41 -0.80
CA LEU A 23 9.52 -21.12 0.02
C LEU A 23 10.04 -22.33 -0.77
N ASP A 24 11.28 -22.74 -0.51
CA ASP A 24 11.93 -23.82 -1.23
C ASP A 24 11.53 -25.18 -0.63
N GLY A 25 10.81 -25.99 -1.42
CA GLY A 25 10.25 -27.28 -1.00
C GLY A 25 8.88 -27.57 -1.60
N LYS A 26 8.67 -28.82 -2.03
CA LYS A 26 7.44 -29.32 -2.64
C LYS A 26 6.24 -29.15 -1.68
N GLY A 27 5.46 -28.06 -1.85
CA GLY A 27 4.29 -27.74 -1.03
C GLY A 27 4.29 -26.36 -0.37
N ASP A 28 5.18 -25.48 -0.78
CA ASP A 28 5.39 -24.18 -0.16
C ASP A 28 4.56 -23.08 -0.80
N PHE A 29 3.81 -22.35 0.01
CA PHE A 29 2.83 -21.37 -0.44
C PHE A 29 3.36 -20.28 -1.39
N ILE A 30 2.48 -19.76 -2.25
CA ILE A 30 2.76 -18.56 -3.06
C ILE A 30 2.15 -17.36 -2.35
N LEU A 31 2.98 -16.39 -1.98
CA LEU A 31 2.54 -15.11 -1.44
C LEU A 31 2.75 -14.00 -2.47
N ASN A 32 1.68 -13.50 -3.06
CA ASN A 32 1.69 -12.37 -3.98
C ASN A 32 1.22 -11.11 -3.24
N ILE A 33 2.07 -10.10 -3.16
CA ILE A 33 1.77 -8.85 -2.47
C ILE A 33 1.76 -7.71 -3.47
N LYS A 34 0.68 -6.92 -3.46
CA LYS A 34 0.55 -5.68 -4.22
C LYS A 34 0.38 -4.53 -3.25
N THR A 35 1.38 -3.66 -3.20
CA THR A 35 1.33 -2.45 -2.39
C THR A 35 1.02 -1.27 -3.30
N GLY A 36 -0.09 -0.58 -3.07
CA GLY A 36 -0.52 0.59 -3.84
C GLY A 36 0.29 1.84 -3.48
N ASN A 37 -0.36 2.88 -2.97
CA ASN A 37 0.28 4.12 -2.49
C ASN A 37 1.14 3.95 -1.21
N GLY A 38 1.52 2.72 -0.85
CA GLY A 38 2.14 2.40 0.45
C GLY A 38 1.15 2.26 1.61
N LYS A 39 -0.12 2.61 1.43
CA LYS A 39 -1.15 2.56 2.50
C LYS A 39 -2.21 1.49 2.28
N VAL A 40 -2.35 0.98 1.06
CA VAL A 40 -3.23 -0.16 0.78
C VAL A 40 -2.37 -1.30 0.28
N MET A 41 -2.53 -2.46 0.91
CA MET A 41 -1.85 -3.69 0.54
C MET A 41 -2.88 -4.77 0.26
N SER A 42 -2.76 -5.42 -0.89
CA SER A 42 -3.46 -6.66 -1.18
C SER A 42 -2.46 -7.80 -1.17
N PHE A 43 -2.81 -8.92 -0.55
CA PHE A 43 -2.03 -10.14 -0.67
C PHE A 43 -2.91 -11.34 -1.02
N THR A 44 -2.34 -12.24 -1.80
CA THR A 44 -2.89 -13.55 -2.10
C THR A 44 -1.94 -14.59 -1.54
N LEU A 45 -2.51 -15.54 -0.78
CA LEU A 45 -1.84 -16.70 -0.23
C LEU A 45 -2.46 -17.95 -0.84
N ASP A 46 -1.69 -18.66 -1.65
CA ASP A 46 -2.03 -19.97 -2.20
C ASP A 46 -1.22 -21.02 -1.43
N THR A 47 -1.89 -21.89 -0.69
CA THR A 47 -1.26 -22.92 0.15
C THR A 47 -2.11 -24.18 0.18
N VAL A 48 -1.46 -25.34 0.23
CA VAL A 48 -2.13 -26.63 0.40
C VAL A 48 -2.37 -26.94 1.88
N GLU A 49 -1.63 -26.26 2.77
CA GLU A 49 -1.58 -26.51 4.21
C GLU A 49 -2.25 -25.40 5.03
N ASN A 50 -2.55 -25.68 6.31
CA ASN A 50 -3.01 -24.66 7.25
C ASN A 50 -1.93 -23.58 7.41
N SER A 51 -2.35 -22.32 7.30
CA SER A 51 -1.45 -21.18 7.47
C SER A 51 -2.12 -20.07 8.25
N SER A 52 -1.31 -19.25 8.90
CA SER A 52 -1.75 -18.01 9.53
C SER A 52 -0.97 -16.84 8.96
N PHE A 53 -1.61 -15.67 8.96
CA PHE A 53 -0.97 -14.42 8.63
C PHE A 53 -1.26 -13.40 9.71
N SER A 54 -0.30 -12.51 9.95
CA SER A 54 -0.41 -11.46 10.94
C SER A 54 0.29 -10.20 10.45
N ILE A 55 -0.24 -9.03 10.81
CA ILE A 55 0.38 -7.75 10.54
C ILE A 55 0.71 -7.07 11.85
N PHE A 56 1.97 -6.64 11.96
CA PHE A 56 2.50 -5.93 13.12
C PHE A 56 2.94 -4.51 12.75
N ASP A 57 2.84 -3.59 13.70
CA ASP A 57 3.49 -2.26 13.61
C ASP A 57 4.98 -2.30 14.00
N GLU A 58 5.65 -1.14 13.94
CA GLU A 58 7.07 -0.99 14.31
C GLU A 58 7.37 -1.39 15.76
N ASN A 59 6.37 -1.34 16.65
CA ASN A 59 6.50 -1.70 18.06
C ASN A 59 6.11 -3.17 18.30
N HIS A 60 5.92 -3.97 17.24
CA HIS A 60 5.41 -5.34 17.30
C HIS A 60 3.99 -5.49 17.88
N ASN A 61 3.16 -4.44 17.84
CA ASN A 61 1.75 -4.56 18.18
C ASN A 61 0.99 -5.25 17.05
N LEU A 62 0.15 -6.21 17.40
CA LEU A 62 -0.70 -6.92 16.44
C LEU A 62 -1.82 -6.00 15.94
N LEU A 63 -1.89 -5.80 14.62
CA LEU A 63 -2.92 -4.99 13.97
C LEU A 63 -3.98 -5.84 13.27
N TYR A 64 -3.55 -6.95 12.68
CA TYR A 64 -4.42 -7.86 11.96
C TYR A 64 -3.92 -9.28 12.11
N ALA A 65 -4.85 -10.23 12.18
CA ALA A 65 -4.55 -11.66 12.16
C ALA A 65 -5.65 -12.40 11.39
N GLY A 66 -5.27 -13.51 10.78
CA GLY A 66 -6.22 -14.43 10.20
C GLY A 66 -5.55 -15.73 9.80
N GLU A 67 -6.38 -16.67 9.37
CA GLU A 67 -5.96 -18.04 9.10
C GLU A 67 -6.53 -18.50 7.75
N SER A 68 -5.79 -19.39 7.09
CA SER A 68 -6.25 -20.20 5.98
C SER A 68 -6.31 -21.65 6.41
N ALA A 69 -7.42 -22.30 6.09
CA ALA A 69 -7.56 -23.74 6.26
C ALA A 69 -6.86 -24.49 5.11
N ALA A 70 -6.36 -25.68 5.40
CA ALA A 70 -5.82 -26.59 4.40
C ALA A 70 -6.86 -26.88 3.30
N ASN A 71 -6.40 -27.08 2.06
CA ASN A 71 -7.24 -27.27 0.87
C ASN A 71 -8.15 -26.09 0.49
N LYS A 72 -7.99 -24.91 1.10
CA LYS A 72 -8.58 -23.68 0.57
C LYS A 72 -7.65 -23.16 -0.53
N LEU A 73 -8.06 -23.36 -1.78
CA LEU A 73 -7.27 -23.09 -2.99
C LEU A 73 -6.58 -21.72 -3.01
N GLU A 74 -7.22 -20.68 -2.45
CA GLU A 74 -6.64 -19.34 -2.42
C GLU A 74 -7.28 -18.49 -1.32
N VAL A 75 -6.46 -17.76 -0.55
CA VAL A 75 -6.91 -16.69 0.34
C VAL A 75 -6.38 -15.37 -0.15
N SER A 76 -7.29 -14.49 -0.58
CA SER A 76 -6.97 -13.11 -0.93
C SER A 76 -7.53 -12.13 0.09
N LYS A 77 -6.70 -11.18 0.53
CA LYS A 77 -7.05 -10.14 1.50
C LYS A 77 -6.54 -8.79 1.03
N THR A 78 -7.34 -7.76 1.25
CA THR A 78 -6.95 -6.36 1.05
C THR A 78 -7.08 -5.63 2.36
N ILE A 79 -6.00 -4.98 2.77
CA ILE A 79 -5.88 -4.31 4.06
C ILE A 79 -5.49 -2.85 3.81
N SER A 80 -6.22 -1.97 4.47
CA SER A 80 -5.93 -0.54 4.47
C SER A 80 -5.19 -0.17 5.76
N LEU A 81 -4.00 0.38 5.58
CA LEU A 81 -3.19 1.01 6.60
C LEU A 81 -3.40 2.53 6.65
N GLU A 82 -4.45 3.07 6.01
CA GLU A 82 -4.66 4.51 5.90
C GLU A 82 -4.93 5.22 7.23
N SER A 83 -5.58 4.51 8.16
CA SER A 83 -5.85 4.97 9.52
C SER A 83 -4.64 4.88 10.46
N PHE A 84 -3.54 4.26 10.00
CA PHE A 84 -2.35 4.06 10.79
C PHE A 84 -1.28 5.12 10.47
N PRO A 85 -0.40 5.45 11.44
CA PRO A 85 0.65 6.43 11.23
C PRO A 85 1.64 6.00 10.14
N ALA A 86 2.47 6.95 9.71
CA ALA A 86 3.60 6.61 8.85
C ALA A 86 4.61 5.76 9.63
N GLY A 87 5.12 4.71 9.01
CA GLY A 87 6.00 3.75 9.66
C GLY A 87 6.19 2.49 8.82
N THR A 88 6.93 1.54 9.37
CA THR A 88 7.22 0.23 8.80
C THR A 88 6.35 -0.81 9.47
N TYR A 89 5.58 -1.54 8.66
CA TYR A 89 4.74 -2.62 9.12
C TYR A 89 5.30 -3.94 8.61
N VAL A 90 5.04 -5.02 9.31
CA VAL A 90 5.53 -6.35 8.92
C VAL A 90 4.34 -7.28 8.75
N LEU A 91 4.18 -7.81 7.53
CA LEU A 91 3.34 -8.97 7.27
C LEU A 91 4.16 -10.22 7.56
N GLU A 92 3.71 -11.00 8.53
CA GLU A 92 4.25 -12.32 8.86
C GLU A 92 3.27 -13.38 8.39
N VAL A 93 3.74 -14.31 7.56
CA VAL A 93 2.98 -15.48 7.12
C VAL A 93 3.66 -16.72 7.65
N LYS A 94 2.92 -17.51 8.41
CA LYS A 94 3.36 -18.80 8.93
C LYS A 94 2.58 -19.91 8.26
N ALA A 95 3.28 -20.82 7.60
CA ALA A 95 2.70 -22.04 7.04
C ALA A 95 3.55 -23.20 7.53
N ASN A 96 2.91 -24.20 8.11
CA ASN A 96 3.60 -25.32 8.77
C ASN A 96 4.57 -24.76 9.86
N ASP A 97 5.87 -25.08 9.74
CA ASP A 97 6.95 -24.57 10.60
C ASP A 97 7.78 -23.45 9.94
N LYS A 98 7.40 -22.97 8.76
CA LYS A 98 8.11 -21.91 8.04
C LYS A 98 7.44 -20.55 8.24
N VAL A 99 8.26 -19.51 8.37
CA VAL A 99 7.81 -18.12 8.56
C VAL A 99 8.42 -17.25 7.45
N SER A 100 7.57 -16.51 6.75
CA SER A 100 7.97 -15.48 5.77
C SER A 100 7.56 -14.10 6.28
N LYS A 101 8.43 -13.11 6.09
CA LYS A 101 8.22 -11.73 6.54
C LYS A 101 8.35 -10.76 5.38
N HIS A 102 7.40 -9.85 5.26
CA HIS A 102 7.42 -8.77 4.28
C HIS A 102 7.27 -7.41 4.96
N GLU A 103 8.22 -6.51 4.70
CA GLU A 103 8.16 -5.12 5.18
C GLU A 103 7.31 -4.25 4.27
N ILE A 104 6.41 -3.49 4.89
CA ILE A 104 5.49 -2.56 4.23
C ILE A 104 5.83 -1.17 4.75
N LYS A 105 6.36 -0.30 3.88
CA LYS A 105 6.70 1.08 4.25
C LYS A 105 5.53 2.02 3.95
N VAL A 106 4.88 2.52 5.00
CA VAL A 106 3.82 3.52 4.92
C VAL A 106 4.43 4.91 4.98
N ALA A 107 4.38 5.64 3.87
CA ALA A 107 4.85 7.02 3.83
C ALA A 107 3.82 7.99 4.41
N ALA A 108 4.30 9.01 5.14
CA ALA A 108 3.50 10.16 5.49
C ALA A 108 3.00 10.83 4.20
N LYS A 109 1.71 11.18 4.16
CA LYS A 109 1.14 11.92 3.04
C LYS A 109 1.86 13.27 3.02
N LYS A 110 2.79 13.48 2.08
CA LYS A 110 3.33 14.82 1.82
C LYS A 110 2.17 15.65 1.30
N VAL A 111 1.52 16.40 2.19
CA VAL A 111 0.65 17.49 1.78
C VAL A 111 1.59 18.48 1.09
N LYS A 112 1.63 18.44 -0.25
CA LYS A 112 2.16 19.58 -0.99
C LYS A 112 1.25 20.74 -0.60
N ALA A 113 1.75 21.63 0.26
CA ALA A 113 1.10 22.89 0.52
C ALA A 113 0.96 23.57 -0.86
N VAL A 114 -0.27 23.59 -1.37
CA VAL A 114 -0.60 24.45 -2.49
C VAL A 114 -0.42 25.85 -1.92
N LYS A 115 0.68 26.51 -2.29
CA LYS A 115 0.86 27.93 -2.04
C LYS A 115 -0.29 28.59 -2.80
N LEU A 116 -1.34 28.99 -2.08
CA LEU A 116 -2.35 29.91 -2.59
C LEU A 116 -1.58 31.19 -2.87
N GLU A 117 -1.15 31.36 -4.11
CA GLU A 117 -0.71 32.66 -4.60
C GLU A 117 -1.94 33.57 -4.44
N GLU A 118 -1.93 34.43 -3.42
CA GLU A 118 -2.89 35.51 -3.29
C GLU A 118 -2.78 36.35 -4.55
N THR A 119 -3.66 36.11 -5.52
CA THR A 119 -3.82 37.00 -6.66
C THR A 119 -4.41 38.29 -6.11
N VAL A 120 -3.53 39.23 -5.76
CA VAL A 120 -3.89 40.59 -5.35
C VAL A 120 -4.70 41.20 -6.49
N ASN A 121 -6.01 41.25 -6.30
CA ASN A 121 -6.95 41.80 -7.25
C ASN A 121 -6.83 43.33 -7.20
N HIS A 122 -5.86 43.89 -7.93
CA HIS A 122 -5.77 45.34 -8.09
C HIS A 122 -6.92 45.82 -8.97
N SER A 123 -7.97 46.32 -8.34
CA SER A 123 -9.03 47.10 -8.99
C SER A 123 -8.42 48.33 -9.66
N PRO A 124 -8.58 48.54 -10.97
CA PRO A 124 -8.10 49.75 -11.62
C PRO A 124 -9.05 50.89 -11.24
N SER A 125 -8.57 51.76 -10.34
CA SER A 125 -9.23 53.04 -10.10
C SER A 125 -9.11 53.89 -11.36
N PHE A 126 -10.20 54.02 -12.10
CA PHE A 126 -10.33 55.02 -13.15
C PHE A 126 -10.29 56.40 -12.48
N ARG A 127 -9.19 57.14 -12.67
CA ARG A 127 -9.16 58.58 -12.39
C ARG A 127 -9.99 59.29 -13.46
N ARG A 128 -10.87 60.17 -12.99
CA ARG A 128 -11.72 61.08 -13.79
C ARG A 128 -10.88 62.06 -14.59
#